data_AF-A2EF53-F1
#
_entry.id   AF-A2EF53-F1
#
_cell.length_a   1.000
_cell.length_b   1.000
_cell.length_c   1.000
_cell.angle_alpha   90.00
_cell.angle_beta   90.00
_cell.angle_gamma   90.00
#
_symmetry.space_group_name_H-M   'P 1'
#
loop_
_entity.id
_entity.type
_entity.pdbx_description
1 polymer ?
#
loop_
_entity_poly.entity_id
_entity_poly.type
_entity_poly.pdbx_seq_one_letter_code
_entity_poly.pdbx_strand_id
1 'polypeptide(L)'
;MEEQIKNDLAIYLSCNPDRVKQTKMPLLVYPVPAVVNALYLPKDAVERFRVYDLCYELGKPAEHLLNNIYDECRNTEDPLSQLSAIEFIHQHNMYQPEFFIQLFKDFMNDPLLIPTIATATVPMLLVEPEKYEDFLKFIIDHATTDMKDLLGTLPDIARNKFGTKLLLDSQNFKEFISEMQHDVELRTMNFYIRTLMIRNLDDPKKVIVEPKLILRSLNNPAVGLRVACLEHVAAAAKYCLDNFLQEQGFVSAMCDVTMDTTIDEEKSRLKAQDALGISLKVAGSKAPTQLRKEAEPELMVI
;
A
#
# COMPACT_ATOMS: atom_id res chain seq x y z
N MET A 1 -22.37 4.39 39.79
CA MET A 1 -21.20 4.22 38.91
C MET A 1 -21.49 3.18 37.83
N GLU A 2 -21.84 1.94 38.21
CA GLU A 2 -22.16 0.88 37.23
C GLU A 2 -23.31 1.24 36.27
N GLU A 3 -24.38 1.86 36.78
CA GLU A 3 -25.51 2.33 35.96
C GLU A 3 -25.11 3.45 34.98
N GLN A 4 -24.17 4.31 35.37
CA GLN A 4 -23.63 5.34 34.49
C GLN A 4 -22.78 4.74 33.37
N ILE A 5 -21.94 3.74 33.69
CA ILE A 5 -21.15 3.01 32.69
C ILE A 5 -22.06 2.34 31.66
N LYS A 6 -23.15 1.70 32.11
CA LYS A 6 -24.14 1.08 31.23
C LYS A 6 -24.83 2.09 30.30
N ASN A 7 -25.18 3.26 30.83
CA ASN A 7 -25.77 4.34 30.03
C ASN A 7 -24.79 4.90 29.00
N ASP A 8 -23.55 5.18 29.41
CA ASP A 8 -22.51 5.69 28.51
C ASP A 8 -22.15 4.66 27.43
N LEU A 9 -22.14 3.37 27.77
CA LEU A 9 -21.94 2.28 26.82
C LEU A 9 -23.09 2.21 25.81
N ALA A 10 -24.35 2.28 26.26
CA ALA A 10 -25.49 2.29 25.34
C ALA A 10 -25.43 3.48 24.37
N ILE A 11 -25.07 4.67 24.85
CA ILE A 11 -24.90 5.87 24.02
C ILE A 11 -23.76 5.67 23.02
N TYR A 12 -22.62 5.12 23.44
CA TYR A 12 -21.49 4.83 22.57
C TYR A 12 -21.87 3.84 21.46
N LEU A 13 -22.54 2.73 21.81
CA LEU A 13 -22.92 1.71 20.86
C LEU A 13 -23.94 2.20 19.84
N SER A 14 -24.90 3.04 20.24
CA SER A 14 -25.96 3.50 19.34
C SER A 14 -25.68 4.85 18.65
N CYS A 15 -24.52 5.48 18.87
CA CYS A 15 -24.28 6.83 18.35
C CYS A 15 -23.96 6.86 16.84
N ASN A 16 -24.18 8.01 16.21
CA ASN A 16 -23.74 8.25 14.84
C ASN A 16 -22.19 8.26 14.78
N PRO A 17 -21.55 7.68 13.73
CA PRO A 17 -20.11 7.72 13.49
C PRO A 17 -19.39 9.03 13.86
N ASP A 18 -19.99 10.18 13.57
CA ASP A 18 -19.39 11.51 13.83
C ASP A 18 -19.15 11.80 15.32
N ARG A 19 -19.84 11.08 16.22
CA ARG A 19 -19.80 11.29 17.67
C ARG A 19 -19.06 10.20 18.43
N VAL A 20 -18.64 9.14 17.75
CA VAL A 20 -18.00 7.94 18.34
C VAL A 20 -16.80 8.30 19.22
N LYS A 21 -15.95 9.25 18.79
CA LYS A 21 -14.78 9.67 19.60
C LYS A 21 -15.20 10.35 20.91
N GLN A 22 -16.24 11.18 20.87
CA GLN A 22 -16.72 11.92 22.04
C GLN A 22 -17.41 11.01 23.04
N THR A 23 -18.20 10.03 22.55
CA THR A 23 -18.93 9.08 23.39
C THR A 23 -18.05 7.96 23.92
N LYS A 24 -16.91 7.65 23.26
CA LYS A 24 -15.92 6.69 23.75
C LYS A 24 -15.09 7.20 24.93
N MET A 25 -14.72 8.49 24.92
CA MET A 25 -13.81 9.06 25.94
C MET A 25 -14.23 8.81 27.40
N PRO A 26 -15.51 8.98 27.79
CA PRO A 26 -15.94 8.66 29.16
C PRO A 26 -15.65 7.21 29.56
N LEU A 27 -15.81 6.26 28.63
CA LEU A 27 -15.60 4.84 28.88
C LEU A 27 -14.14 4.49 29.18
N LEU A 28 -13.19 5.21 28.59
CA LEU A 28 -11.76 4.99 28.82
C LEU A 28 -11.24 5.59 30.14
N VAL A 29 -12.01 6.50 30.76
CA VAL A 29 -11.63 7.15 32.03
C VAL A 29 -12.13 6.36 33.23
N TYR A 30 -13.15 5.51 33.06
CA TYR A 30 -13.63 4.63 34.12
C TYR A 30 -12.60 3.53 34.47
N PRO A 31 -12.66 2.96 35.69
CA PRO A 31 -11.84 1.82 36.05
C PRO A 31 -12.06 0.65 35.07
N VAL A 32 -10.99 0.19 34.41
CA VAL A 32 -11.05 -0.86 33.38
C VAL A 32 -11.86 -2.09 33.82
N PRO A 33 -11.70 -2.65 35.04
CA PRO A 33 -12.50 -3.81 35.46
C PRO A 33 -14.00 -3.53 35.49
N ALA A 34 -14.41 -2.31 35.84
CA ALA A 34 -15.82 -1.94 35.90
C ALA A 34 -16.44 -1.81 34.49
N VAL A 35 -15.66 -1.30 33.53
CA VAL A 35 -16.08 -1.22 32.13
C VAL A 35 -16.18 -2.62 31.53
N VAL A 36 -15.14 -3.44 31.70
CA VAL A 36 -15.10 -4.82 31.17
C VAL A 36 -16.27 -5.66 31.69
N ASN A 37 -16.61 -5.55 32.98
CA ASN A 37 -17.76 -6.26 33.55
C ASN A 37 -19.12 -5.82 32.98
N ALA A 38 -19.20 -4.64 32.36
CA ALA A 38 -20.41 -4.12 31.73
C ALA A 38 -20.47 -4.39 30.21
N LEU A 39 -19.36 -4.83 29.60
CA LEU A 39 -19.30 -5.12 28.17
C LEU A 39 -20.08 -6.39 27.82
N TYR A 40 -20.65 -6.38 26.62
CA TYR A 40 -21.30 -7.52 25.98
C TYR A 40 -21.08 -7.40 24.47
N LEU A 41 -21.32 -8.49 23.72
CA LEU A 41 -21.31 -8.45 22.25
C LEU A 41 -22.74 -8.27 21.73
N PRO A 42 -23.05 -7.12 21.09
CA PRO A 42 -24.36 -6.88 20.47
C PRO A 42 -24.67 -7.83 19.31
N LYS A 43 -25.94 -7.91 18.90
CA LYS A 43 -26.32 -8.63 17.68
C LYS A 43 -26.09 -7.84 16.39
N ASP A 44 -26.09 -6.51 16.50
CA ASP A 44 -25.78 -5.64 15.37
C ASP A 44 -24.27 -5.64 15.10
N ALA A 45 -23.88 -5.82 13.84
CA ALA A 45 -22.47 -5.91 13.47
C ALA A 45 -21.72 -4.61 13.75
N VAL A 46 -22.29 -3.45 13.43
CA VAL A 46 -21.65 -2.14 13.65
C VAL A 46 -21.40 -1.91 15.13
N GLU A 47 -22.37 -2.25 15.97
CA GLU A 47 -22.22 -2.18 17.42
C GLU A 47 -21.17 -3.17 17.94
N ARG A 48 -21.08 -4.41 17.40
CA ARG A 48 -20.00 -5.35 17.75
C ARG A 48 -18.61 -4.81 17.44
N PHE A 49 -18.41 -4.24 16.25
CA PHE A 49 -17.11 -3.67 15.88
C PHE A 49 -16.69 -2.50 16.79
N ARG A 50 -17.65 -1.71 17.29
CA ARG A 50 -17.38 -0.68 18.32
C ARG A 50 -16.98 -1.29 19.66
N VAL A 51 -17.56 -2.43 20.04
CA VAL A 51 -17.09 -3.17 21.22
C VAL A 51 -15.67 -3.67 21.01
N TYR A 52 -15.31 -4.19 19.83
CA TYR A 52 -13.94 -4.61 19.54
C TYR A 52 -12.95 -3.45 19.60
N ASP A 53 -13.28 -2.28 19.02
CA ASP A 53 -12.47 -1.06 19.13
C ASP A 53 -12.20 -0.69 20.60
N LEU A 54 -13.25 -0.68 21.42
CA LEU A 54 -13.15 -0.37 22.84
C LEU A 54 -12.33 -1.42 23.60
N CYS A 55 -12.55 -2.71 23.33
CA CYS A 55 -11.78 -3.80 23.93
C CYS A 55 -10.29 -3.70 23.59
N TYR A 56 -9.95 -3.36 22.34
CA TYR A 56 -8.57 -3.18 21.92
C TYR A 56 -7.88 -2.06 22.73
N GLU A 57 -8.56 -0.92 22.95
CA GLU A 57 -8.02 0.19 23.76
C GLU A 57 -7.93 -0.14 25.26
N LEU A 58 -8.84 -0.96 25.79
CA LEU A 58 -8.80 -1.41 27.18
C LEU A 58 -7.70 -2.47 27.44
N GLY A 59 -7.23 -3.15 26.39
CA GLY A 59 -6.12 -4.11 26.44
C GLY A 59 -6.48 -5.46 27.08
N LYS A 60 -5.49 -6.11 27.71
CA LYS A 60 -5.59 -7.49 28.25
C LYS A 60 -6.88 -7.80 29.03
N PRO A 61 -7.40 -6.91 29.90
CA PRO A 61 -8.64 -7.20 30.63
C PRO A 61 -9.85 -7.51 29.73
N ALA A 62 -9.90 -6.99 28.50
CA ALA A 62 -10.98 -7.18 27.55
C ALA A 62 -10.67 -8.22 26.45
N GLU A 63 -9.50 -8.87 26.50
CA GLU A 63 -8.98 -9.76 25.45
C GLU A 63 -9.93 -10.93 25.14
N HIS A 64 -10.64 -11.44 26.16
CA HIS A 64 -11.61 -12.52 25.98
C HIS A 64 -12.77 -12.16 25.05
N LEU A 65 -13.25 -10.91 25.07
CA LEU A 65 -14.28 -10.43 24.13
C LEU A 65 -13.65 -10.16 22.77
N LEU A 66 -12.46 -9.57 22.75
CA LEU A 66 -11.72 -9.27 21.54
C LEU A 66 -11.43 -10.53 20.71
N ASN A 67 -11.16 -11.66 21.36
CA ASN A 67 -10.91 -12.94 20.67
C ASN A 67 -12.07 -13.44 19.80
N ASN A 68 -13.31 -12.97 20.02
CA ASN A 68 -14.44 -13.31 19.15
C ASN A 68 -14.28 -12.75 17.73
N ILE A 69 -13.40 -11.77 17.52
CA ILE A 69 -13.10 -11.26 16.17
C ILE A 69 -12.60 -12.36 15.22
N TYR A 70 -11.89 -13.37 15.75
CA TYR A 70 -11.40 -14.49 14.97
C TYR A 70 -12.53 -15.45 14.56
N ASP A 71 -13.62 -15.49 15.33
CA ASP A 71 -14.81 -16.25 14.96
C ASP A 71 -15.62 -15.50 13.89
N GLU A 72 -15.69 -14.17 13.95
CA GLU A 72 -16.26 -13.33 12.88
C GLU A 72 -15.51 -13.54 11.55
N CYS A 73 -14.18 -13.65 11.58
CA CYS A 73 -13.38 -13.98 10.39
C CYS A 73 -13.71 -15.34 9.76
N ARG A 74 -14.30 -16.28 10.51
CA ARG A 74 -14.71 -17.61 10.01
C ARG A 74 -16.20 -17.67 9.66
N ASN A 75 -16.95 -16.60 9.93
CA ASN A 75 -18.40 -16.60 9.77
C ASN A 75 -18.79 -16.43 8.29
N THR A 76 -19.02 -17.54 7.61
CA THR A 76 -19.44 -17.57 6.20
C THR A 76 -20.88 -17.11 5.97
N GLU A 77 -21.69 -16.96 7.03
CA GLU A 77 -23.09 -16.53 6.89
C GLU A 77 -23.22 -15.01 6.67
N ASP A 78 -22.19 -14.24 7.04
CA ASP A 78 -22.13 -12.78 6.87
C ASP A 78 -20.77 -12.32 6.31
N PRO A 79 -20.61 -12.32 4.98
CA PRO A 79 -19.36 -11.93 4.33
C PRO A 79 -18.93 -10.48 4.62
N LEU A 80 -19.86 -9.57 4.91
CA LEU A 80 -19.52 -8.17 5.21
C LEU A 80 -18.91 -8.04 6.60
N SER A 81 -19.47 -8.72 7.60
CA SER A 81 -18.87 -8.82 8.93
C SER A 81 -17.52 -9.54 8.88
N GLN A 82 -17.40 -10.58 8.06
CA GLN A 82 -16.16 -11.30 7.85
C GLN A 82 -15.04 -10.41 7.29
N LEU A 83 -15.33 -9.64 6.22
CA LEU A 83 -14.41 -8.65 5.64
C LEU A 83 -14.00 -7.60 6.67
N SER A 84 -14.97 -7.05 7.40
CA SER A 84 -14.74 -6.05 8.45
C SER A 84 -13.83 -6.60 9.55
N ALA A 85 -13.96 -7.88 9.90
CA ALA A 85 -13.15 -8.54 10.93
C ALA A 85 -11.69 -8.69 10.49
N ILE A 86 -11.48 -9.10 9.24
CA ILE A 86 -10.15 -9.22 8.65
C ILE A 86 -9.45 -7.84 8.61
N GLU A 87 -10.17 -6.80 8.15
CA GLU A 87 -9.65 -5.43 8.12
C GLU A 87 -9.34 -4.90 9.52
N PHE A 88 -10.21 -5.15 10.49
CA PHE A 88 -10.00 -4.76 11.88
C PHE A 88 -8.71 -5.34 12.44
N ILE A 89 -8.49 -6.64 12.26
CA ILE A 89 -7.27 -7.31 12.72
C ILE A 89 -6.02 -6.72 12.06
N HIS A 90 -6.10 -6.45 10.74
CA HIS A 90 -5.00 -5.82 10.01
C HIS A 90 -4.68 -4.42 10.54
N GLN A 91 -5.68 -3.55 10.69
CA GLN A 91 -5.52 -2.18 11.19
C GLN A 91 -4.95 -2.13 12.61
N HIS A 92 -5.31 -3.10 13.44
CA HIS A 92 -4.89 -3.19 14.84
C HIS A 92 -3.66 -4.08 15.07
N ASN A 93 -3.01 -4.57 14.01
CA ASN A 93 -1.83 -5.44 14.07
C ASN A 93 -2.01 -6.70 14.95
N MET A 94 -3.21 -7.29 15.00
CA MET A 94 -3.52 -8.46 15.84
C MET A 94 -3.09 -9.77 15.17
N TYR A 95 -1.79 -9.89 14.95
CA TYR A 95 -1.21 -10.90 14.06
C TYR A 95 -1.22 -12.31 14.64
N GLN A 96 -1.90 -13.22 13.92
CA GLN A 96 -1.85 -14.66 14.13
C GLN A 96 -1.61 -15.35 12.78
N PRO A 97 -0.34 -15.46 12.31
CA PRO A 97 -0.02 -15.93 10.97
C PRO A 97 -0.67 -17.29 10.62
N GLU A 98 -0.63 -18.25 11.54
CA GLU A 98 -1.19 -19.59 11.34
C GLU A 98 -2.71 -19.56 11.15
N PHE A 99 -3.41 -18.70 11.88
CA PHE A 99 -4.86 -18.48 11.70
C PHE A 99 -5.16 -17.96 10.29
N PHE A 100 -4.42 -16.93 9.85
CA PHE A 100 -4.65 -16.29 8.55
C PHE A 100 -4.24 -17.18 7.37
N ILE A 101 -3.22 -18.01 7.53
CA ILE A 101 -2.86 -19.02 6.53
C ILE A 101 -3.97 -20.05 6.39
N GLN A 102 -4.56 -20.51 7.50
CA GLN A 102 -5.69 -21.42 7.44
C GLN A 102 -6.89 -20.75 6.78
N LEU A 103 -7.20 -19.51 7.18
CA LEU A 103 -8.28 -18.72 6.59
C LEU A 103 -8.10 -18.56 5.08
N PHE A 104 -6.89 -18.20 4.62
CA PHE A 104 -6.59 -18.10 3.20
C PHE A 104 -6.80 -19.43 2.47
N LYS A 105 -6.35 -20.55 3.03
CA LYS A 105 -6.54 -21.87 2.40
C LYS A 105 -8.02 -22.23 2.27
N ASP A 106 -8.81 -21.91 3.29
CA ASP A 106 -10.25 -22.19 3.31
C ASP A 106 -10.99 -21.37 2.25
N PHE A 107 -10.50 -20.16 1.93
CA PHE A 107 -11.11 -19.22 0.99
C PHE A 107 -10.31 -18.96 -0.29
N MET A 108 -9.32 -19.80 -0.63
CA MET A 108 -8.40 -19.55 -1.74
C MET A 108 -9.07 -19.46 -3.12
N ASN A 109 -10.28 -20.02 -3.24
CA ASN A 109 -11.08 -20.00 -4.48
C ASN A 109 -12.25 -19.01 -4.39
N ASP A 110 -12.35 -18.21 -3.32
CA ASP A 110 -13.38 -17.20 -3.14
C ASP A 110 -12.87 -15.85 -3.66
N PRO A 111 -13.33 -15.38 -4.84
CA PRO A 111 -12.83 -14.16 -5.45
C PRO A 111 -13.20 -12.90 -4.66
N LEU A 112 -14.21 -12.96 -3.78
CA LEU A 112 -14.64 -11.81 -2.98
C LEU A 112 -13.73 -11.63 -1.75
N LEU A 113 -13.41 -12.73 -1.07
CA LEU A 113 -12.70 -12.67 0.21
C LEU A 113 -11.19 -12.76 0.06
N ILE A 114 -10.70 -13.50 -0.94
CA ILE A 114 -9.27 -13.77 -1.09
C ILE A 114 -8.41 -12.50 -1.17
N PRO A 115 -8.82 -11.40 -1.85
CA PRO A 115 -7.99 -10.19 -1.91
C PRO A 115 -7.82 -9.53 -0.55
N THR A 116 -8.91 -9.41 0.22
CA THR A 116 -8.88 -8.80 1.56
C THR A 116 -8.08 -9.66 2.54
N ILE A 117 -8.25 -10.98 2.51
CA ILE A 117 -7.45 -11.91 3.31
C ILE A 117 -5.98 -11.76 2.95
N ALA A 118 -5.64 -11.74 1.66
CA ALA A 118 -4.25 -11.62 1.21
C ALA A 118 -3.62 -10.28 1.64
N THR A 119 -4.33 -9.15 1.47
CA THR A 119 -3.86 -7.82 1.91
C THR A 119 -3.60 -7.78 3.41
N ALA A 120 -4.47 -8.40 4.23
CA ALA A 120 -4.25 -8.48 5.66
C ALA A 120 -3.07 -9.38 6.04
N THR A 121 -2.92 -10.51 5.33
CA THR A 121 -2.01 -11.61 5.70
C THR A 121 -0.57 -11.37 5.24
N VAL A 122 -0.36 -10.89 4.01
CA VAL A 122 0.97 -10.75 3.41
C VAL A 122 1.95 -9.95 4.28
N PRO A 123 1.59 -8.77 4.83
CA PRO A 123 2.47 -8.03 5.72
C PRO A 123 2.92 -8.83 6.95
N MET A 124 2.06 -9.69 7.49
CA MET A 124 2.37 -10.55 8.63
C MET A 124 3.39 -11.63 8.26
N LEU A 125 3.21 -12.24 7.08
CA LEU A 125 4.09 -13.31 6.61
C LEU A 125 5.49 -12.79 6.27
N LEU A 126 5.60 -11.53 5.84
CA LEU A 126 6.87 -10.90 5.52
C LEU A 126 7.77 -10.63 6.74
N VAL A 127 7.29 -10.90 7.97
CA VAL A 127 8.12 -10.91 9.20
C VAL A 127 9.06 -12.13 9.24
N GLU A 128 8.58 -13.29 8.79
CA GLU A 128 9.35 -14.54 8.69
C GLU A 128 9.12 -15.19 7.31
N PRO A 129 9.50 -14.51 6.21
CA PRO A 129 9.06 -14.86 4.86
C PRO A 129 9.56 -16.25 4.41
N GLU A 130 10.70 -16.72 4.93
CA GLU A 130 11.24 -18.06 4.68
C GLU A 130 10.29 -19.17 5.15
N LYS A 131 9.58 -18.96 6.26
CA LYS A 131 8.64 -19.94 6.82
C LYS A 131 7.38 -20.08 5.95
N TYR A 132 7.05 -19.05 5.17
CA TYR A 132 5.82 -18.93 4.40
C TYR A 132 6.07 -18.79 2.89
N GLU A 133 7.21 -19.26 2.42
CA GLU A 133 7.66 -19.13 1.03
C GLU A 133 6.62 -19.66 0.03
N ASP A 134 6.09 -20.85 0.25
CA ASP A 134 5.12 -21.48 -0.67
C ASP A 134 3.84 -20.66 -0.82
N PHE A 135 3.41 -20.01 0.28
CA PHE A 135 2.24 -19.14 0.28
C PHE A 135 2.50 -17.86 -0.51
N LEU A 136 3.66 -17.23 -0.31
CA LEU A 136 4.05 -16.03 -1.04
C LEU A 136 4.16 -16.32 -2.54
N LYS A 137 4.74 -17.48 -2.92
CA LYS A 137 4.78 -17.94 -4.32
C LYS A 137 3.39 -18.10 -4.92
N PHE A 138 2.46 -18.72 -4.19
CA PHE A 138 1.08 -18.87 -4.64
C PHE A 138 0.46 -17.52 -4.99
N ILE A 139 0.59 -16.52 -4.11
CA ILE A 139 0.06 -15.17 -4.35
C ILE A 139 0.71 -14.55 -5.58
N ILE A 140 2.03 -14.61 -5.71
CA ILE A 140 2.76 -14.03 -6.85
C ILE A 140 2.28 -14.63 -8.17
N ASP A 141 2.15 -15.95 -8.24
CA ASP A 141 1.79 -16.64 -9.47
C ASP A 141 0.34 -16.37 -9.88
N HIS A 142 -0.61 -16.35 -8.93
CA HIS A 142 -2.03 -16.09 -9.23
C HIS A 142 -2.30 -14.61 -9.50
N ALA A 143 -1.66 -13.70 -8.76
CA ALA A 143 -1.77 -12.25 -9.00
C ALA A 143 -1.37 -11.86 -10.43
N THR A 144 -0.42 -12.59 -11.01
CA THR A 144 0.14 -12.31 -12.34
C THR A 144 -0.50 -13.12 -13.47
N THR A 145 -1.47 -14.01 -13.18
CA THR A 145 -2.10 -14.87 -14.19
C THR A 145 -3.61 -14.78 -14.18
N ASP A 146 -4.27 -15.29 -13.15
CA ASP A 146 -5.72 -15.56 -13.13
C ASP A 146 -6.51 -14.80 -12.05
N MET A 147 -5.84 -14.27 -11.02
CA MET A 147 -6.46 -13.54 -9.90
C MET A 147 -5.90 -12.13 -9.77
N LYS A 148 -6.25 -11.24 -10.72
CA LYS A 148 -5.73 -9.86 -10.75
C LYS A 148 -6.02 -9.04 -9.49
N ASP A 149 -7.07 -9.37 -8.74
CA ASP A 149 -7.40 -8.68 -7.49
C ASP A 149 -6.31 -8.86 -6.41
N LEU A 150 -5.45 -9.88 -6.55
CA LEU A 150 -4.28 -10.06 -5.68
C LEU A 150 -3.10 -9.13 -6.02
N LEU A 151 -3.12 -8.42 -7.16
CA LEU A 151 -2.04 -7.51 -7.57
C LEU A 151 -1.73 -6.43 -6.52
N GLY A 152 -2.75 -6.03 -5.73
CA GLY A 152 -2.61 -5.07 -4.65
C GLY A 152 -1.64 -5.49 -3.55
N THR A 153 -1.33 -6.79 -3.44
CA THR A 153 -0.45 -7.34 -2.39
C THR A 153 1.02 -7.39 -2.81
N LEU A 154 1.31 -7.36 -4.13
CA LEU A 154 2.67 -7.44 -4.65
C LEU A 154 3.60 -6.28 -4.21
N PRO A 155 3.13 -5.03 -4.02
CA PRO A 155 3.95 -3.97 -3.48
C PRO A 155 4.61 -4.28 -2.14
N ASP A 156 3.91 -4.94 -1.21
CA ASP A 156 4.49 -5.32 0.08
C ASP A 156 5.55 -6.40 -0.08
N ILE A 157 5.29 -7.39 -0.95
CA ILE A 157 6.26 -8.43 -1.32
C ILE A 157 7.53 -7.78 -1.94
N ALA A 158 7.36 -6.80 -2.82
CA ALA A 158 8.45 -6.09 -3.49
C ALA A 158 9.27 -5.19 -2.56
N ARG A 159 8.71 -4.75 -1.43
CA ARG A 159 9.45 -3.98 -0.41
C ARG A 159 10.34 -4.86 0.46
N ASN A 160 10.09 -6.16 0.52
CA ASN A 160 10.89 -7.11 1.28
C ASN A 160 12.02 -7.71 0.41
N LYS A 161 13.22 -7.88 0.96
CA LYS A 161 14.38 -8.44 0.22
C LYS A 161 14.15 -9.88 -0.22
N PHE A 162 13.62 -10.73 0.66
CA PHE A 162 13.26 -12.12 0.32
C PHE A 162 12.11 -12.16 -0.67
N GLY A 163 11.06 -11.37 -0.44
CA GLY A 163 9.92 -11.25 -1.37
C GLY A 163 10.34 -10.78 -2.77
N THR A 164 11.24 -9.82 -2.86
CA THR A 164 11.83 -9.36 -4.12
C THR A 164 12.53 -10.50 -4.87
N LYS A 165 13.26 -11.36 -4.16
CA LYS A 165 13.88 -12.54 -4.76
C LYS A 165 12.83 -13.51 -5.29
N LEU A 166 11.77 -13.79 -4.52
CA LEU A 166 10.68 -14.67 -4.97
C LEU A 166 9.98 -14.14 -6.22
N LEU A 167 9.71 -12.84 -6.30
CA LEU A 167 9.17 -12.19 -7.49
C LEU A 167 10.08 -12.44 -8.70
N LEU A 168 11.40 -12.31 -8.54
CA LEU A 168 12.37 -12.58 -9.60
C LEU A 168 12.62 -14.08 -9.86
N ASP A 169 12.15 -14.98 -9.01
CA ASP A 169 12.23 -16.41 -9.26
C ASP A 169 10.98 -16.89 -10.05
N SER A 170 9.81 -16.28 -9.83
CA SER A 170 8.57 -16.56 -10.56
C SER A 170 8.69 -16.25 -12.07
N GLN A 171 8.30 -17.21 -12.89
CA GLN A 171 8.25 -17.06 -14.35
C GLN A 171 7.07 -16.18 -14.78
N ASN A 172 5.90 -16.37 -14.15
CA ASN A 172 4.71 -15.58 -14.44
C ASN A 172 4.93 -14.09 -14.13
N PHE A 173 5.61 -13.79 -13.02
CA PHE A 173 5.96 -12.41 -12.70
C PHE A 173 6.93 -11.80 -13.71
N LYS A 174 7.94 -12.56 -14.16
CA LYS A 174 8.87 -12.10 -15.22
C LYS A 174 8.11 -11.76 -16.50
N GLU A 175 7.17 -12.61 -16.90
CA GLU A 175 6.34 -12.40 -18.08
C GLU A 175 5.46 -11.15 -17.90
N PHE A 176 4.74 -11.06 -16.78
CA PHE A 176 3.94 -9.90 -16.41
C PHE A 176 4.73 -8.58 -16.49
N ILE A 177 5.97 -8.56 -15.98
CA ILE A 177 6.78 -7.36 -16.06
C ILE A 177 7.34 -7.09 -17.46
N SER A 178 7.63 -8.14 -18.24
CA SER A 178 8.18 -8.03 -19.60
C SER A 178 7.16 -7.53 -20.64
N GLU A 179 5.88 -7.79 -20.40
CA GLU A 179 4.82 -7.43 -21.32
C GLU A 179 4.55 -5.91 -21.36
N MET A 180 4.34 -5.38 -22.57
CA MET A 180 3.76 -4.05 -22.72
C MET A 180 2.27 -4.10 -22.36
N GLN A 181 1.97 -4.02 -21.08
CA GLN A 181 0.59 -3.97 -20.57
C GLN A 181 -0.18 -2.85 -21.27
N HIS A 182 -1.20 -3.19 -22.07
CA HIS A 182 -2.03 -2.21 -22.77
C HIS A 182 -2.89 -1.41 -21.79
N ASP A 183 -3.32 -2.07 -20.73
CA ASP A 183 -4.05 -1.51 -19.61
C ASP A 183 -3.17 -0.53 -18.82
N VAL A 184 -3.73 0.65 -18.53
CA VAL A 184 -3.02 1.74 -17.85
C VAL A 184 -2.78 1.43 -16.38
N GLU A 185 -3.72 0.78 -15.70
CA GLU A 185 -3.62 0.45 -14.28
C GLU A 185 -2.56 -0.63 -14.08
N LEU A 186 -2.58 -1.68 -14.91
CA LEU A 186 -1.56 -2.73 -14.87
C LEU A 186 -0.17 -2.18 -15.19
N ARG A 187 -0.06 -1.26 -16.16
CA ARG A 187 1.22 -0.61 -16.46
C ARG A 187 1.71 0.26 -15.30
N THR A 188 0.81 0.99 -14.64
CA THR A 188 1.12 1.80 -13.46
C THR A 188 1.63 0.93 -12.32
N MET A 189 0.94 -0.18 -12.03
CA MET A 189 1.35 -1.15 -11.01
C MET A 189 2.71 -1.79 -11.33
N ASN A 190 2.96 -2.12 -12.59
CA ASN A 190 4.25 -2.65 -13.04
C ASN A 190 5.40 -1.67 -12.77
N PHE A 191 5.26 -0.39 -13.14
CA PHE A 191 6.24 0.65 -12.80
C PHE A 191 6.44 0.77 -11.29
N TYR A 192 5.34 0.76 -10.52
CA TYR A 192 5.40 0.89 -9.08
C TYR A 192 6.13 -0.27 -8.41
N ILE A 193 5.76 -1.52 -8.72
CA ILE A 193 6.40 -2.73 -8.18
C ILE A 193 7.90 -2.74 -8.53
N ARG A 194 8.25 -2.49 -9.80
CA ARG A 194 9.66 -2.40 -10.22
C ARG A 194 10.45 -1.35 -9.43
N THR A 195 9.85 -0.19 -9.18
CA THR A 195 10.46 0.90 -8.41
C THR A 195 10.76 0.48 -6.97
N LEU A 196 9.86 -0.29 -6.34
CA LEU A 196 10.07 -0.82 -5.00
C LEU A 196 11.20 -1.86 -4.98
N MET A 197 11.27 -2.73 -5.99
CA MET A 197 12.30 -3.77 -6.11
C MET A 197 13.71 -3.20 -6.26
N ILE A 198 13.89 -2.05 -6.93
CA ILE A 198 15.22 -1.46 -7.19
C ILE A 198 16.07 -1.31 -5.92
N ARG A 199 15.44 -1.00 -4.78
CA ARG A 199 16.15 -0.79 -3.50
C ARG A 199 16.61 -2.09 -2.84
N ASN A 200 16.01 -3.21 -3.22
CA ASN A 200 16.23 -4.52 -2.61
C ASN A 200 17.12 -5.45 -3.44
N LEU A 201 17.59 -4.98 -4.60
CA LEU A 201 18.43 -5.73 -5.53
C LEU A 201 19.87 -5.21 -5.53
N ASP A 202 20.80 -6.16 -5.54
CA ASP A 202 22.22 -5.86 -5.73
C ASP A 202 22.50 -5.38 -7.17
N ASP A 203 21.83 -5.98 -8.16
CA ASP A 203 21.81 -5.53 -9.56
C ASP A 203 20.36 -5.37 -10.06
N PRO A 204 19.81 -4.14 -10.07
CA PRO A 204 18.43 -3.89 -10.48
C PRO A 204 18.25 -3.76 -12.00
N LYS A 205 19.28 -3.95 -12.83
CA LYS A 205 19.18 -3.72 -14.29
C LYS A 205 18.04 -4.50 -14.96
N LYS A 206 17.73 -5.70 -14.47
CA LYS A 206 16.66 -6.56 -15.00
C LYS A 206 15.24 -6.02 -14.74
N VAL A 207 15.07 -5.12 -13.78
CA VAL A 207 13.77 -4.53 -13.44
C VAL A 207 13.66 -3.06 -13.87
N ILE A 208 14.75 -2.47 -14.36
CA ILE A 208 14.75 -1.09 -14.86
C ILE A 208 14.10 -1.08 -16.24
N VAL A 209 13.10 -0.21 -16.39
CA VAL A 209 12.36 -0.05 -17.64
C VAL A 209 13.21 0.74 -18.64
N GLU A 210 13.20 0.30 -19.90
CA GLU A 210 13.91 0.98 -20.97
C GLU A 210 13.39 2.42 -21.19
N PRO A 211 14.29 3.38 -21.49
CA PRO A 211 13.93 4.78 -21.73
C PRO A 211 12.80 4.97 -22.75
N LYS A 212 12.77 4.17 -23.83
CA LYS A 212 11.72 4.21 -24.86
C LYS A 212 10.32 3.91 -24.33
N LEU A 213 10.22 2.92 -23.44
CA LEU A 213 8.96 2.52 -22.83
C LEU A 213 8.48 3.54 -21.80
N ILE A 214 9.41 4.19 -21.11
CA ILE A 214 9.13 5.33 -20.23
C ILE A 214 8.57 6.49 -21.04
N LEU A 215 9.22 6.90 -22.14
CA LEU A 215 8.72 7.99 -22.99
C LEU A 215 7.32 7.72 -23.52
N ARG A 216 7.04 6.49 -23.98
CA ARG A 216 5.70 6.09 -24.40
C ARG A 216 4.67 6.23 -23.27
N SER A 217 5.07 5.96 -22.03
CA SER A 217 4.18 6.02 -20.87
C SER A 217 3.99 7.45 -20.36
N LEU A 218 5.01 8.31 -20.46
CA LEU A 218 4.90 9.75 -20.18
C LEU A 218 3.95 10.47 -21.13
N ASN A 219 3.85 10.01 -22.39
CA ASN A 219 2.90 10.55 -23.36
C ASN A 219 1.44 10.11 -23.12
N ASN A 220 1.19 9.25 -22.13
CA ASN A 220 -0.17 8.82 -21.81
C ASN A 220 -0.91 9.91 -21.00
N PRO A 221 -2.22 10.14 -21.21
CA PRO A 221 -2.98 11.13 -20.45
C PRO A 221 -3.18 10.79 -18.96
N ALA A 222 -2.95 9.54 -18.53
CA ALA A 222 -3.14 9.14 -17.15
C ALA A 222 -2.03 9.63 -16.21
N VAL A 223 -2.41 10.52 -15.29
CA VAL A 223 -1.55 11.11 -14.24
C VAL A 223 -0.80 10.04 -13.45
N GLY A 224 -1.51 9.03 -12.93
CA GLY A 224 -0.91 7.99 -12.09
C GLY A 224 0.21 7.21 -12.78
N LEU A 225 0.05 6.94 -14.08
CA LEU A 225 1.08 6.28 -14.88
C LEU A 225 2.31 7.19 -15.04
N ARG A 226 2.12 8.48 -15.34
CA ARG A 226 3.23 9.43 -15.47
C ARG A 226 4.01 9.56 -14.17
N VAL A 227 3.33 9.71 -13.04
CA VAL A 227 3.94 9.73 -11.70
C VAL A 227 4.75 8.45 -11.45
N ALA A 228 4.18 7.27 -11.69
CA ALA A 228 4.87 6.01 -11.49
C ALA A 228 6.13 5.87 -12.38
N CYS A 229 6.07 6.36 -13.63
CA CYS A 229 7.24 6.40 -14.51
C CYS A 229 8.33 7.32 -13.99
N LEU A 230 7.99 8.52 -13.53
CA LEU A 230 8.94 9.51 -13.02
C LEU A 230 9.61 9.01 -11.72
N GLU A 231 8.83 8.43 -10.81
CA GLU A 231 9.36 7.77 -9.60
C GLU A 231 10.31 6.62 -9.94
N HIS A 232 9.97 5.83 -10.98
CA HIS A 232 10.84 4.77 -11.47
C HIS A 232 12.17 5.31 -11.99
N VAL A 233 12.13 6.37 -12.81
CA VAL A 233 13.34 7.04 -13.32
C VAL A 233 14.21 7.54 -12.18
N ALA A 234 13.61 8.21 -11.19
CA ALA A 234 14.33 8.69 -10.02
C ALA A 234 15.04 7.57 -9.25
N ALA A 235 14.40 6.41 -9.11
CA ALA A 235 15.01 5.25 -8.46
C ALA A 235 16.09 4.57 -9.32
N ALA A 236 15.89 4.51 -10.64
CA ALA A 236 16.74 3.80 -11.59
C ALA A 236 17.97 4.59 -12.04
N ALA A 237 17.94 5.93 -11.97
CA ALA A 237 18.96 6.81 -12.54
C ALA A 237 20.39 6.42 -12.16
N LYS A 238 20.64 6.13 -10.87
CA LYS A 238 21.98 5.77 -10.38
C LYS A 238 22.57 4.48 -10.99
N TYR A 239 21.76 3.64 -11.63
CA TYR A 239 22.19 2.37 -12.23
C TYR A 239 22.24 2.39 -13.76
N CYS A 240 21.51 3.31 -14.39
CA CYS A 240 21.29 3.34 -15.85
C CYS A 240 21.30 4.78 -16.40
N LEU A 241 22.06 5.68 -15.76
CA LEU A 241 22.11 7.11 -16.11
C LEU A 241 22.38 7.34 -17.60
N ASP A 242 23.47 6.74 -18.12
CA ASP A 242 23.87 6.90 -19.51
C ASP A 242 22.78 6.44 -20.48
N ASN A 243 22.09 5.34 -20.17
CA ASN A 243 21.01 4.83 -21.00
C ASN A 243 19.85 5.84 -21.09
N PHE A 244 19.48 6.47 -19.97
CA PHE A 244 18.44 7.51 -19.96
C PHE A 244 18.87 8.76 -20.72
N LEU A 245 20.10 9.24 -20.51
CA LEU A 245 20.59 10.48 -21.11
C LEU A 245 20.88 10.35 -22.61
N GLN A 246 21.21 9.16 -23.10
CA GLN A 246 21.47 8.91 -24.51
C GLN A 246 20.20 8.66 -25.35
N GLU A 247 19.05 8.37 -24.73
CA GLU A 247 17.80 8.17 -25.46
C GLU A 247 17.28 9.48 -26.03
N GLN A 248 16.97 9.46 -27.33
CA GLN A 248 16.51 10.65 -28.05
C GLN A 248 15.21 11.19 -27.45
N GLY A 249 15.21 12.48 -27.12
CA GLY A 249 14.03 13.16 -26.58
C GLY A 249 13.76 12.93 -25.09
N PHE A 250 14.55 12.08 -24.41
CA PHE A 250 14.32 11.77 -23.00
C PHE A 250 14.51 12.98 -22.09
N VAL A 251 15.64 13.68 -22.23
CA VAL A 251 15.91 14.93 -21.48
C VAL A 251 14.86 15.99 -21.77
N SER A 252 14.40 16.09 -23.02
CA SER A 252 13.34 17.03 -23.40
C SER A 252 12.03 16.72 -22.68
N ALA A 253 11.64 15.44 -22.61
CA ALA A 253 10.45 15.02 -21.89
C ALA A 253 10.57 15.29 -20.39
N MET A 254 11.72 15.02 -19.76
CA MET A 254 11.95 15.34 -18.34
C MET A 254 11.81 16.83 -18.02
N CYS A 255 12.09 17.70 -18.99
CA CYS A 255 11.98 19.16 -18.88
C CYS A 255 10.63 19.72 -19.33
N ASP A 256 9.70 18.88 -19.80
CA ASP A 256 8.41 19.33 -20.28
C ASP A 256 7.42 19.55 -19.12
N VAL A 257 7.35 20.81 -18.68
CA VAL A 257 6.44 21.25 -17.61
C VAL A 257 4.97 21.22 -18.02
N THR A 258 4.65 21.05 -19.32
CA THR A 258 3.25 20.97 -19.76
C THR A 258 2.59 19.66 -19.36
N MET A 259 3.37 18.66 -18.91
CA MET A 259 2.87 17.41 -18.36
C MET A 259 2.43 17.52 -16.89
N ASP A 260 2.82 18.59 -16.18
CA ASP A 260 2.56 18.76 -14.74
C ASP A 260 1.10 19.22 -14.51
N THR A 261 0.15 18.29 -14.65
CA THR A 261 -1.27 18.58 -14.41
C THR A 261 -1.64 18.55 -12.92
N THR A 262 -0.77 17.98 -12.09
CA THR A 262 -0.91 17.85 -10.64
C THR A 262 0.40 18.15 -9.92
N ILE A 263 0.31 18.49 -8.62
CA ILE A 263 1.49 18.72 -7.76
C ILE A 263 2.36 17.46 -7.64
N ASP A 264 1.75 16.27 -7.64
CA ASP A 264 2.47 15.01 -7.52
C ASP A 264 3.33 14.74 -8.76
N GLU A 265 2.83 15.07 -9.96
CA GLU A 265 3.62 14.99 -11.19
C GLU A 265 4.79 15.94 -11.19
N GLU A 266 4.59 17.20 -10.81
CA GLU A 266 5.66 18.18 -10.70
C GLU A 266 6.76 17.68 -9.76
N LYS A 267 6.38 17.22 -8.56
CA LYS A 267 7.33 16.69 -7.56
C LYS A 267 8.09 15.50 -8.09
N SER A 268 7.41 14.51 -8.68
CA SER A 268 8.07 13.33 -9.22
C SER A 268 8.97 13.67 -10.41
N ARG A 269 8.60 14.65 -11.25
CA ARG A 269 9.42 15.13 -12.37
C ARG A 269 10.69 15.81 -11.88
N LEU A 270 10.57 16.73 -10.93
CA LEU A 270 11.73 17.40 -10.31
C LEU A 270 12.68 16.39 -9.66
N LYS A 271 12.12 15.39 -8.95
CA LYS A 271 12.88 14.30 -8.34
C LYS A 271 13.62 13.45 -9.39
N ALA A 272 12.98 13.14 -10.52
CA ALA A 272 13.61 12.43 -11.62
C ALA A 272 14.72 13.26 -12.29
N GLN A 273 14.50 14.56 -12.51
CA GLN A 273 15.51 15.47 -13.04
C GLN A 273 16.74 15.56 -12.15
N ASP A 274 16.54 15.70 -10.84
CA ASP A 274 17.63 15.75 -9.86
C ASP A 274 18.44 14.45 -9.86
N ALA A 275 17.75 13.30 -9.85
CA ALA A 275 18.39 11.99 -9.90
C ALA A 275 19.21 11.77 -11.19
N LEU A 276 18.81 12.40 -12.30
CA LEU A 276 19.53 12.37 -13.58
C LEU A 276 20.60 13.45 -13.71
N GLY A 277 20.75 14.34 -12.72
CA GLY A 277 21.66 15.49 -12.81
C GLY A 277 21.24 16.53 -13.86
N ILE A 278 19.96 16.54 -14.27
CA ILE A 278 19.43 17.50 -15.22
C ILE A 278 19.14 18.80 -14.47
N SER A 279 20.11 19.72 -14.48
CA SER A 279 19.86 21.06 -13.94
C SER A 279 18.86 21.83 -14.82
N LEU A 280 18.01 22.66 -14.19
CA LEU A 280 17.07 23.58 -14.86
C LEU A 280 17.72 24.48 -15.93
N LYS A 281 19.06 24.63 -15.93
CA LYS A 281 19.82 25.33 -16.99
C LYS A 281 19.73 24.63 -18.35
N VAL A 282 19.42 23.33 -18.39
CA VAL A 282 19.26 22.53 -19.63
C VAL A 282 17.84 22.66 -20.22
N ALA A 283 16.85 23.07 -19.43
CA ALA A 283 15.44 23.17 -19.85
C ALA A 283 15.14 24.35 -20.80
N GLY A 284 16.12 25.21 -21.07
CA GLY A 284 15.99 26.34 -21.99
C GLY A 284 14.92 27.37 -21.57
N SER A 285 14.58 28.25 -22.51
CA SER A 285 13.74 29.43 -22.26
C SER A 285 12.28 29.14 -21.86
N LYS A 286 11.85 27.86 -21.82
CA LYS A 286 10.46 27.43 -21.58
C LYS A 286 10.13 27.00 -20.14
N ALA A 287 11.10 26.96 -19.22
CA ALA A 287 10.83 26.64 -17.81
C ALA A 287 9.94 27.71 -17.11
N PRO A 288 9.02 27.33 -16.19
CA PRO A 288 8.19 28.24 -15.41
C PRO A 288 9.05 29.24 -14.63
N THR A 289 8.67 30.52 -14.67
CA THR A 289 9.49 31.64 -14.17
C THR A 289 9.79 31.56 -12.66
N GLN A 290 8.97 30.83 -11.90
CA GLN A 290 9.15 30.65 -10.46
C GLN A 290 10.37 29.78 -10.12
N LEU A 291 10.69 28.78 -10.94
CA LEU A 291 11.85 27.89 -10.75
C LEU A 291 13.20 28.53 -11.13
N ARG A 292 13.19 29.63 -11.90
CA ARG A 292 14.43 30.38 -12.22
C ARG A 292 14.93 31.21 -11.05
N LYS A 293 14.05 31.66 -10.16
CA LYS A 293 14.40 32.54 -9.04
C LYS A 293 15.14 31.83 -7.90
N GLU A 294 14.99 30.51 -7.77
CA GLU A 294 15.73 29.73 -6.76
C GLU A 294 17.10 29.24 -7.25
N ALA A 295 17.37 29.34 -8.56
CA ALA A 295 18.60 28.86 -9.19
C ALA A 295 19.60 29.97 -9.55
N GLU A 296 19.30 31.24 -9.25
CA GLU A 296 20.31 32.31 -9.27
C GLU A 296 21.19 32.13 -8.04
N PRO A 297 22.47 31.76 -8.18
CA PRO A 297 23.40 31.97 -7.08
C PRO A 297 23.41 33.48 -6.86
N GLU A 298 23.16 33.93 -5.63
CA GLU A 298 23.66 35.24 -5.21
C GLU A 298 25.16 35.21 -5.47
N LEU A 299 25.57 35.79 -6.60
CA LEU A 299 26.94 36.18 -6.86
C LEU A 299 27.27 37.22 -5.79
N MET A 300 27.77 36.75 -4.65
CA MET A 300 28.58 37.59 -3.77
C MET A 300 29.78 38.04 -4.61
N VAL A 301 29.70 39.28 -5.06
CA VAL A 301 30.82 40.06 -5.56
C VAL A 301 31.82 40.19 -4.41
N ILE A 302 33.07 39.83 -4.67
CA ILE A 302 34.22 40.05 -3.76
C ILE A 302 34.37 41.55 -3.48
#